data_AF-A0A2R3Z3D3-F1
#
_entry.id   AF-A0A2R3Z3D3-F1
#
_cell.length_a   1.000
_cell.length_b   1.000
_cell.length_c   1.000
_cell.angle_alpha   90.00
_cell.angle_beta   90.00
_cell.angle_gamma   90.00
#
_symmetry.space_group_name_H-M   'P 1'
#
loop_
_entity.id
_entity.type
_entity.pdbx_description
1 polymer ?
#
loop_
_entity_poly.entity_id
_entity_poly.type
_entity_poly.pdbx_seq_one_letter_code
_entity_poly.pdbx_strand_id
1 'polypeptide(L)'
;MEKYLLNNRVCPLPMNWNELYKILVRETRNSGIQKPLILAAWNFTSDEQKLGRFEEHLKLIEEKNIITAKVFLDGLEEDKWYHKEI
;
A
#
# COMPACT_ATOMS: atom_id res chain seq x y z
N MET A 1 -2.22 11.35 -4.31
CA MET A 1 -1.88 9.97 -4.72
C MET A 1 -0.48 9.87 -5.30
N GLU A 2 -0.13 10.72 -6.27
CA GLU A 2 1.12 10.67 -7.04
C GLU A 2 2.41 10.63 -6.21
N LYS A 3 2.46 11.31 -5.06
CA LYS A 3 3.66 11.35 -4.21
C LYS A 3 4.10 9.97 -3.68
N TYR A 4 3.19 9.00 -3.55
CA TYR A 4 3.51 7.66 -3.06
C TYR A 4 4.03 6.72 -4.15
N LEU A 5 4.01 7.15 -5.42
CA LEU A 5 4.47 6.40 -6.59
C LEU A 5 5.76 7.01 -7.20
N LEU A 6 6.37 7.99 -6.52
CA LEU A 6 7.65 8.57 -6.93
C LEU A 6 8.80 7.55 -6.79
N ASN A 7 9.97 7.86 -7.37
CA ASN A 7 11.19 7.04 -7.26
C ASN A 7 11.03 5.59 -7.72
N ASN A 8 10.10 5.30 -8.65
CA ASN A 8 9.74 3.93 -9.06
C ASN A 8 9.15 3.07 -7.94
N ARG A 9 8.57 3.68 -6.90
CA ARG A 9 7.84 2.96 -5.86
C ARG A 9 6.62 2.29 -6.45
N VAL A 10 6.50 0.99 -6.19
CA VAL A 10 5.37 0.16 -6.62
C VAL A 10 4.37 0.03 -5.47
N CYS A 11 4.86 -0.30 -4.27
CA CYS A 11 4.08 -0.42 -3.05
C CYS A 11 5.01 -0.49 -1.83
N PRO A 12 4.52 -0.39 -0.59
CA PRO A 12 5.33 -0.62 0.60
C PRO A 12 5.79 -2.07 0.68
N LEU A 13 6.92 -2.32 1.34
CA LEU A 13 7.38 -3.67 1.66
C LEU A 13 6.31 -4.45 2.44
N PRO A 14 6.27 -5.80 2.34
CA PRO A 14 5.16 -6.61 2.84
C PRO A 14 4.74 -6.33 4.28
N MET A 15 5.71 -6.13 5.19
CA MET A 15 5.42 -5.87 6.60
C MET A 15 4.73 -4.52 6.80
N ASN A 16 5.22 -3.47 6.12
CA ASN A 16 4.63 -2.13 6.20
C ASN A 16 3.28 -2.05 5.47
N TRP A 17 3.13 -2.78 4.36
CA TRP A 17 1.87 -2.84 3.64
C TRP A 17 0.76 -3.54 4.45
N ASN A 18 1.13 -4.57 5.22
CA ASN A 18 0.22 -5.21 6.15
C ASN A 18 -0.22 -4.27 7.29
N GLU A 19 0.68 -3.46 7.83
CA GLU A 19 0.32 -2.43 8.83
C GLU A 19 -0.62 -1.38 8.24
N LEU A 20 -0.34 -0.91 7.02
CA LEU A 20 -1.26 -0.02 6.29
C LEU A 20 -2.65 -0.66 6.17
N TYR A 21 -2.73 -1.92 5.73
CA TYR A 21 -4.01 -2.63 5.60
C TYR A 21 -4.79 -2.70 6.92
N LYS A 22 -4.13 -2.97 8.05
CA LYS A 22 -4.77 -2.97 9.37
C LYS A 22 -5.37 -1.61 9.71
N ILE A 23 -4.65 -0.52 9.40
CA ILE A 23 -5.16 0.85 9.56
C ILE A 23 -6.44 1.02 8.71
N LEU A 24 -6.41 0.64 7.44
CA LEU A 24 -7.58 0.76 6.56
C LEU A 24 -8.79 -0.01 7.08
N VAL A 25 -8.60 -1.26 7.50
CA VAL A 25 -9.69 -2.08 8.06
C VAL A 25 -10.27 -1.43 9.32
N ARG A 26 -9.41 -0.92 10.22
CA ARG A 26 -9.84 -0.27 11.46
C ARG A 26 -10.64 1.00 11.20
N GLU A 27 -10.15 1.88 10.33
CA GLU A 27 -10.75 3.20 10.08
C GLU A 27 -12.04 3.09 9.26
N THR A 28 -12.11 2.13 8.34
CA THR A 28 -13.31 1.92 7.51
C THR A 28 -14.34 1.00 8.15
N ARG A 29 -13.97 0.29 9.23
CA ARG A 29 -14.73 -0.83 9.82
C ARG A 29 -15.17 -1.86 8.77
N ASN A 30 -14.41 -2.01 7.69
CA ASN A 30 -14.72 -2.86 6.56
C ASN A 30 -13.63 -3.93 6.38
N SER A 31 -13.98 -5.19 6.66
CA SER A 31 -13.11 -6.34 6.45
C SER A 31 -13.06 -6.82 5.00
N GLY A 32 -13.92 -6.27 4.12
CA GLY A 32 -13.97 -6.59 2.69
C GLY A 32 -12.93 -5.86 1.84
N ILE A 33 -12.07 -5.04 2.43
CA ILE A 33 -10.93 -4.43 1.73
C ILE A 33 -10.00 -5.55 1.27
N GLN A 34 -9.57 -5.47 0.01
CA GLN A 34 -8.65 -6.43 -0.56
C GLN A 34 -7.38 -6.50 0.30
N LYS A 35 -6.89 -7.71 0.56
CA LYS A 35 -5.66 -7.88 1.34
C LYS A 35 -4.46 -7.45 0.51
N PRO A 36 -3.39 -6.91 1.13
CA PRO A 36 -2.15 -6.67 0.42
C PRO A 36 -1.58 -8.01 -0.09
N LEU A 37 -0.85 -7.96 -1.21
CA LEU A 37 -0.27 -9.15 -1.83
C LEU A 37 1.02 -9.58 -1.09
N ILE A 38 0.91 -10.03 0.16
CA ILE A 38 2.07 -10.34 1.02
C ILE A 38 2.42 -11.85 1.03
N LEU A 39 3.58 -12.18 1.62
CA LEU A 39 4.10 -13.56 1.79
C LEU A 39 4.28 -14.27 0.43
N ALA A 40 3.73 -15.48 0.26
CA ALA A 40 3.87 -16.22 -0.99
C ALA A 40 3.35 -15.42 -2.20
N ALA A 41 2.21 -14.73 -2.06
CA ALA A 41 1.64 -13.94 -3.15
C ALA A 41 2.59 -12.83 -3.62
N TRP A 42 3.41 -12.26 -2.73
CA TRP A 42 4.36 -11.21 -3.09
C TRP A 42 5.40 -11.68 -4.11
N ASN A 43 5.92 -12.90 -3.95
CA ASN A 43 6.96 -13.46 -4.82
C ASN A 43 6.40 -13.99 -6.16
N PHE A 44 5.09 -14.22 -6.26
CA PHE A 44 4.44 -14.78 -7.46
C PHE A 44 3.59 -13.75 -8.22
N THR A 45 3.60 -12.49 -7.81
CA THR A 45 2.83 -11.42 -8.48
C THR A 45 3.75 -10.43 -9.16
N SER A 46 3.36 -9.95 -10.34
CA SER A 46 4.14 -8.95 -11.07
C SER A 46 4.07 -7.58 -10.39
N ASP A 47 4.98 -6.68 -10.77
CA ASP A 47 5.01 -5.33 -10.21
C ASP A 47 3.76 -4.54 -10.57
N GLU A 48 3.18 -4.77 -11.76
CA GLU A 48 1.89 -4.20 -12.15
C GLU A 48 0.75 -4.67 -11.23
N GLN A 49 0.76 -5.95 -10.83
CA GLN A 49 -0.25 -6.47 -9.89
C GLN A 49 -0.09 -5.90 -8.49
N LYS A 50 1.15 -5.74 -8.02
CA LYS A 50 1.46 -5.09 -6.74
C LYS A 50 1.03 -3.62 -6.76
N LEU A 51 1.37 -2.90 -7.83
CA LEU A 51 0.99 -1.50 -8.02
C LEU A 51 -0.53 -1.35 -8.03
N GLY A 52 -1.24 -2.12 -8.85
CA GLY A 52 -2.70 -2.03 -8.96
C GLY A 52 -3.41 -2.25 -7.63
N ARG A 53 -2.97 -3.24 -6.83
CA ARG A 53 -3.52 -3.45 -5.48
C ARG A 53 -3.21 -2.29 -4.54
N PHE A 54 -2.03 -1.68 -4.66
CA PHE A 54 -1.67 -0.54 -3.83
C PHE A 54 -2.44 0.72 -4.23
N GLU A 55 -2.67 0.95 -5.53
CA GLU A 55 -3.51 2.03 -6.05
C GLU A 55 -4.95 1.92 -5.54
N GLU A 56 -5.52 0.72 -5.48
CA GLU A 56 -6.84 0.51 -4.86
C GLU A 56 -6.87 0.99 -3.40
N HIS A 57 -5.83 0.68 -2.63
CA HIS A 57 -5.71 1.15 -1.24
C HIS A 57 -5.54 2.67 -1.18
N LEU A 58 -4.71 3.26 -2.05
CA LEU A 58 -4.52 4.71 -2.11
C LEU A 58 -5.82 5.43 -2.47
N LYS A 59 -6.56 4.92 -3.45
CA LYS A 59 -7.87 5.46 -3.84
C LYS A 59 -8.84 5.45 -2.68
N LEU A 60 -8.91 4.33 -1.94
CA LEU A 60 -9.74 4.23 -0.74
C LEU A 60 -9.34 5.25 0.35
N ILE A 61 -8.02 5.44 0.57
CA ILE A 61 -7.49 6.43 1.52
C ILE A 61 -7.92 7.84 1.12
N GLU A 62 -7.91 8.18 -0.16
CA GLU A 62 -8.32 9.49 -0.65
C GLU A 62 -9.84 9.68 -0.56
N GLU A 63 -10.62 8.73 -1.07
CA GLU A 63 -12.09 8.77 -1.07
C GLU A 63 -12.68 8.90 0.34
N LYS A 64 -12.12 8.17 1.31
CA LYS A 64 -12.59 8.19 2.71
C LYS A 64 -11.81 9.16 3.59
N ASN A 65 -10.86 9.90 3.01
CA ASN A 65 -9.97 10.82 3.71
C ASN A 65 -9.33 10.23 4.99
N ILE A 66 -8.76 9.02 4.88
CA ILE A 66 -8.20 8.28 6.03
C ILE A 66 -6.85 8.91 6.42
N ILE A 67 -6.89 9.88 7.34
CA ILE A 67 -5.72 10.68 7.73
C ILE A 67 -4.63 9.82 8.37
N THR A 68 -4.99 8.85 9.21
CA THR A 68 -4.01 7.96 9.88
C THR A 68 -3.20 7.15 8.87
N ALA A 69 -3.81 6.70 7.77
CA ALA A 69 -3.12 6.02 6.69
C ALA A 69 -2.19 6.97 5.90
N LYS A 70 -2.60 8.22 5.67
CA LYS A 70 -1.75 9.24 5.03
C LYS A 70 -0.53 9.55 5.89
N VAL A 71 -0.71 9.78 7.19
CA VAL A 71 0.38 10.02 8.15
C VAL A 71 1.34 8.84 8.20
N PHE A 72 0.82 7.61 8.20
CA PHE A 72 1.64 6.41 8.15
C PHE A 72 2.51 6.36 6.89
N LEU A 73 1.91 6.56 5.72
CA LEU A 73 2.63 6.55 4.43
C LEU A 73 3.67 7.68 4.32
N ASP A 74 3.34 8.86 4.85
CA ASP A 74 4.26 10.01 4.87
C ASP A 74 5.45 9.80 5.81
N GLY A 75 5.32 8.92 6.80
CA GLY A 75 6.41 8.54 7.70
C GLY A 75 7.28 7.39 7.19
N LEU A 76 6.96 6.77 6.05
CA LEU A 76 7.77 5.67 5.52
C LEU A 76 9.03 6.19 4.80
N GLU A 77 10.19 5.77 5.31
CA GLU A 77 11.48 5.96 4.65
C GLU A 77 11.55 5.20 3.32
N GLU A 78 12.44 5.63 2.41
CA GLU A 78 12.57 5.06 1.06
C GLU A 78 12.87 3.55 1.09
N ASP A 79 13.66 3.08 2.04
CA ASP A 79 14.03 1.67 2.21
C ASP A 79 12.85 0.77 2.63
N LYS A 80 11.71 1.37 2.97
CA LYS A 80 10.46 0.68 3.31
C LYS A 80 9.55 0.45 2.11
N TRP A 81 9.97 0.92 0.93
CA TRP A 81 9.24 0.76 -0.31
C TRP A 81 9.87 -0.31 -1.17
N TYR A 82 9.03 -0.98 -1.94
CA TYR A 82 9.45 -1.83 -3.03
C TYR A 82 9.48 -1.01 -4.31
N HIS A 83 10.60 -1.11 -5.01
CA HIS A 83 10.84 -0.40 -6.26
C HIS A 83 10.74 -1.37 -7.43
N LYS A 84 10.25 -0.87 -8.56
CA LYS A 84 10.26 -1.63 -9.80
C LYS A 84 11.70 -1.97 -10.17
N GLU A 85 11.98 -3.25 -10.42
CA GLU A 85 13.26 -3.65 -10.99
C GLU A 85 13.33 -3.13 -12.44
N ILE A 86 14.35 -2.33 -12.75
CA ILE A 86 14.61 -1.77 -14.09
C ILE A 86 15.49 -2.74 -14.87
#